data_AF-A0AAN9Z3F9-F1
#
_entry.id   AF-A0AAN9Z3F9-F1
#
_cell.length_a   1.000
_cell.length_b   1.000
_cell.length_c   1.000
_cell.angle_alpha   90.00
_cell.angle_beta   90.00
_cell.angle_gamma   90.00
#
_symmetry.space_group_name_H-M   'P 1'
#
loop_
_entity.id
_entity.type
_entity.pdbx_description
1 polymer ?
#
loop_
_entity_poly.entity_id
_entity_poly.type
_entity_poly.pdbx_seq_one_letter_code
_entity_poly.pdbx_strand_id
1 'polypeptide(L)'
;MLLTEKEKRMMSKLVKDHKYVDNEFSLESDGVERKRPHELTAKPELFIDGPSHMDVKQEGLGDCWFLCVASVIAQHPHLIHQIIPRDQYLYGNEYQGILAFRFWNLGQWKTVYIDDTLPLDENGELIYSRCTKSNEFWLPLLEKAFAKFHGSYSVIEGGFSNEAFLCLSGYIIKDYSCSRFNHRQLHDLFDMEIQHNSLIATGTMGTDEEQGIAEYHAYSVTGAYMVRAGDSFIRLVRVRNPRGDVEDSEWKGAFSDNDPKWTGVHPETRKKMEYVKDEDGQFFMKTAHFKKHFPQFTVASRYPNFGDCYETPAHQIYVVNNVWEEGISVVGDVDYAENFLRNPQYLLTVEELDEEQGNKSDEEEKEKEQEEEKEEEHKIHPIYNVIIELLQEQNRTKYEKEQYGIGVTVFQTGGKYPEKLTVENFEEFEPHKGSTKFWESCSSIARLKLTSGKYIVVPCTYHSSDGRPFLMRVYSCRPIVIEPIKNE
;
A
#
# COMPACT_ATOMS: atom_id res chain seq x y z
N MET A 1 -10.25 -13.59 9.77
CA MET A 1 -10.38 -14.92 9.17
C MET A 1 -9.85 -15.97 10.15
N LEU A 2 -10.01 -17.25 9.83
CA LEU A 2 -9.44 -18.37 10.59
C LEU A 2 -8.33 -19.04 9.78
N LEU A 3 -7.59 -19.95 10.40
CA LEU A 3 -6.63 -20.83 9.74
C LEU A 3 -7.35 -21.69 8.71
N THR A 4 -6.75 -21.81 7.53
CA THR A 4 -7.20 -22.75 6.50
C THR A 4 -6.81 -24.18 6.87
N GLU A 5 -7.51 -25.16 6.30
CA GLU A 5 -7.16 -26.58 6.51
C GLU A 5 -5.75 -26.92 6.01
N LYS A 6 -5.26 -26.23 4.97
CA LYS A 6 -3.88 -26.35 4.50
C LYS A 6 -2.89 -25.89 5.57
N GLU A 7 -3.17 -24.77 6.23
CA GLU A 7 -2.31 -24.22 7.28
C GLU A 7 -2.31 -25.11 8.51
N LYS A 8 -3.49 -25.52 9.00
CA LYS A 8 -3.59 -26.46 10.14
C LYS A 8 -2.82 -27.74 9.88
N ARG A 9 -2.94 -28.33 8.68
CA ARG A 9 -2.20 -29.53 8.29
C ARG A 9 -0.69 -29.29 8.24
N MET A 10 -0.24 -28.11 7.80
CA MET A 10 1.17 -27.77 7.78
C MET A 10 1.73 -27.57 9.20
N MET A 11 1.00 -26.85 10.06
CA MET A 11 1.35 -26.65 11.47
C MET A 11 1.52 -27.99 12.19
N SER A 12 0.57 -28.92 12.05
CA SER A 12 0.67 -30.26 12.64
C SER A 12 1.86 -31.08 12.15
N LYS A 13 2.40 -30.81 10.95
CA LYS A 13 3.62 -31.47 10.45
C LYS A 13 4.89 -30.84 11.02
N LEU A 14 4.86 -29.53 11.26
CA LEU A 14 5.99 -28.76 11.78
C LEU A 14 6.19 -28.98 13.28
N VAL A 15 5.09 -29.10 14.03
CA VAL A 15 5.13 -29.41 15.47
C VAL A 15 5.62 -30.85 15.66
N LYS A 16 6.88 -30.98 16.09
CA LYS A 16 7.48 -32.23 16.56
C LYS A 16 7.58 -32.16 18.08
N ASP A 17 7.34 -33.27 18.77
CA ASP A 17 7.55 -33.38 20.22
C ASP A 17 6.86 -32.28 21.07
N HIS A 18 5.62 -31.95 20.72
CA HIS A 18 4.69 -31.06 21.46
C HIS A 18 4.96 -29.56 21.42
N LYS A 19 6.13 -29.07 20.98
CA LYS A 19 6.40 -27.62 20.80
C LYS A 19 7.24 -27.35 19.55
N TYR A 20 6.80 -26.40 18.73
CA TYR A 20 7.57 -25.95 17.57
C TYR A 20 8.70 -25.00 17.98
N VAL A 21 9.89 -25.20 17.40
CA VAL A 21 11.04 -24.30 17.45
C VAL A 21 11.50 -24.06 16.03
N ASP A 22 11.65 -22.79 15.69
CA ASP A 22 12.04 -22.32 14.37
C ASP A 22 13.56 -22.24 14.27
N ASN A 23 14.18 -23.37 13.92
CA ASN A 23 15.63 -23.46 13.79
C ASN A 23 16.18 -22.77 12.51
N GLU A 24 15.31 -22.38 11.58
CA GLU A 24 15.69 -21.74 10.32
C GLU A 24 15.81 -20.22 10.44
N PHE A 25 15.10 -19.63 11.40
CA PHE A 25 15.15 -18.19 11.67
C PHE A 25 16.03 -17.89 12.89
N SER A 26 17.29 -17.52 12.65
CA SER A 26 18.17 -17.06 13.72
C SER A 26 17.81 -15.62 14.11
N LEU A 27 17.26 -15.46 15.31
CA LEU A 27 17.25 -14.16 15.99
C LEU A 27 18.71 -13.76 16.20
N GLU A 28 19.16 -12.67 15.58
CA GLU A 28 20.57 -12.29 15.59
C GLU A 28 21.08 -12.08 17.03
N SER A 29 22.39 -12.34 17.23
CA SER A 29 23.21 -12.28 18.46
C SER A 29 23.19 -13.51 19.40
N ASP A 30 24.37 -14.13 19.52
CA ASP A 30 24.69 -15.10 20.57
C ASP A 30 24.65 -14.38 21.92
N GLY A 31 23.87 -14.92 22.88
CA GLY A 31 23.81 -14.39 24.24
C GLY A 31 22.57 -13.56 24.60
N VAL A 32 21.67 -13.27 23.66
CA VAL A 32 20.38 -12.64 23.96
C VAL A 32 19.39 -13.65 24.55
N GLU A 33 18.80 -13.33 25.70
CA GLU A 33 17.79 -14.15 26.34
C GLU A 33 16.52 -14.20 25.48
N ARG A 34 15.87 -15.36 25.42
CA ARG A 34 14.65 -15.57 24.63
C ARG A 34 13.61 -16.25 25.49
N LYS A 35 12.40 -15.71 25.50
CA LYS A 35 11.26 -16.28 26.23
C LYS A 35 10.01 -16.29 25.37
N ARG A 36 9.12 -17.23 25.62
CA ARG A 36 7.78 -17.29 25.03
C ARG A 36 6.81 -16.44 25.86
N PRO A 37 5.71 -15.94 25.29
CA PRO A 37 4.72 -15.15 26.01
C PRO A 37 4.24 -15.76 27.33
N HIS A 38 4.04 -17.09 27.39
CA HIS A 38 3.58 -17.77 28.61
C HIS A 38 4.65 -17.87 29.72
N GLU A 39 5.91 -17.58 29.40
CA GLU A 39 7.01 -17.47 30.38
C GLU A 39 7.13 -16.03 30.92
N LEU A 40 6.58 -15.05 30.20
CA LEU A 40 6.59 -13.63 30.57
C LEU A 40 5.35 -13.23 31.39
N THR A 41 4.20 -13.83 31.10
CA THR A 41 2.93 -13.53 31.77
C THR A 41 2.03 -14.76 31.87
N ALA A 42 1.14 -14.77 32.86
CA ALA A 42 0.28 -15.92 33.15
C ALA A 42 -0.83 -16.16 32.11
N LYS A 43 -1.27 -15.11 31.41
CA LYS A 43 -2.36 -15.15 30.41
C LYS A 43 -2.00 -14.32 29.18
N PRO A 44 -1.03 -14.77 28.36
CA PRO A 44 -0.68 -14.08 27.13
C PRO A 44 -1.78 -14.24 26.09
N GLU A 45 -2.18 -13.17 25.43
CA GLU A 45 -3.18 -13.20 24.37
C GLU A 45 -2.62 -12.53 23.11
N LEU A 46 -3.08 -12.97 21.93
CA LEU A 46 -2.73 -12.27 20.70
C LEU A 46 -3.35 -10.87 20.71
N PHE A 47 -4.65 -10.78 20.97
CA PHE A 47 -5.40 -9.52 21.00
C PHE A 47 -6.18 -9.41 22.30
N ILE A 48 -6.18 -8.24 22.94
CA ILE A 48 -6.97 -7.93 24.14
C ILE A 48 -7.90 -6.77 23.84
N ASP A 49 -9.22 -7.01 23.93
CA ASP A 49 -10.28 -6.09 23.49
C ASP A 49 -10.32 -5.85 21.97
N GLY A 50 -9.61 -6.70 21.21
CA GLY A 50 -9.48 -6.61 19.76
C GLY A 50 -8.28 -5.78 19.30
N PRO A 51 -7.91 -5.87 18.00
CA PRO A 51 -6.79 -5.11 17.46
C PRO A 51 -7.08 -3.61 17.50
N SER A 52 -6.11 -2.83 17.98
CA SER A 52 -6.18 -1.38 18.02
C SER A 52 -4.89 -0.75 17.50
N HIS A 53 -5.00 0.40 16.84
CA HIS A 53 -3.82 1.19 16.51
C HIS A 53 -3.08 1.65 17.76
N MET A 54 -3.80 1.84 18.86
CA MET A 54 -3.25 2.27 20.16
C MET A 54 -2.44 1.18 20.87
N ASP A 55 -2.48 -0.06 20.39
CA ASP A 55 -1.64 -1.13 20.96
C ASP A 55 -0.19 -0.94 20.53
N VAL A 56 0.08 -0.20 19.46
CA VAL A 56 1.40 -0.19 18.82
C VAL A 56 2.40 0.72 19.53
N LYS A 57 3.46 0.13 20.09
CA LYS A 57 4.64 0.81 20.62
C LYS A 57 5.91 0.29 19.97
N GLN A 58 6.61 1.17 19.25
CA GLN A 58 7.92 0.89 18.67
C GLN A 58 9.04 1.10 19.69
N GLU A 59 9.99 0.15 19.72
CA GLU A 59 11.19 0.22 20.56
C GLU A 59 12.46 0.24 19.69
N GLY A 60 13.46 -0.61 19.99
CA GLY A 60 14.85 -0.44 19.55
C GLY A 60 15.17 -0.66 18.08
N LEU A 61 14.20 -0.97 17.20
CA LEU A 61 14.42 -1.22 15.77
C LEU A 61 13.97 -0.06 14.90
N GLY A 62 14.77 0.26 13.87
CA GLY A 62 14.47 1.29 12.87
C GLY A 62 13.42 0.89 11.82
N ASP A 63 12.37 0.17 12.20
CA ASP A 63 11.31 -0.35 11.31
C ASP A 63 9.98 0.42 11.44
N CYS A 64 10.05 1.69 11.84
CA CYS A 64 8.87 2.55 12.04
C CYS A 64 7.91 2.55 10.84
N TRP A 65 8.44 2.46 9.62
CA TRP A 65 7.69 2.37 8.38
C TRP A 65 6.71 1.18 8.36
N PHE A 66 7.09 0.07 8.97
CA PHE A 66 6.29 -1.14 9.11
C PHE A 66 5.31 -1.04 10.28
N LEU A 67 5.80 -0.69 11.49
CA LEU A 67 4.94 -0.61 12.69
C LEU A 67 3.87 0.48 12.56
N CYS A 68 4.20 1.61 11.92
CA CYS A 68 3.23 2.63 11.54
C CYS A 68 2.10 2.04 10.70
N VAL A 69 2.43 1.28 9.66
CA VAL A 69 1.42 0.65 8.81
C VAL A 69 0.65 -0.43 9.57
N ALA A 70 1.30 -1.24 10.40
CA ALA A 70 0.63 -2.21 11.26
C ALA A 70 -0.43 -1.55 12.15
N SER A 71 -0.16 -0.34 12.68
CA SER A 71 -1.14 0.44 13.43
C SER A 71 -2.36 0.83 12.59
N VAL A 72 -2.17 1.21 11.31
CA VAL A 72 -3.29 1.54 10.40
C VAL A 72 -4.09 0.30 10.03
N ILE A 73 -3.41 -0.83 9.83
CA ILE A 73 -4.03 -2.12 9.52
C ILE A 73 -4.86 -2.64 10.71
N ALA A 74 -4.42 -2.41 11.95
CA ALA A 74 -5.15 -2.82 13.16
C ALA A 74 -6.54 -2.18 13.27
N GLN A 75 -6.72 -0.96 12.76
CA GLN A 75 -8.03 -0.28 12.67
C GLN A 75 -9.01 -0.93 11.68
N HIS A 76 -8.54 -1.90 10.88
CA HIS A 76 -9.32 -2.56 9.84
C HIS A 76 -9.40 -4.06 10.12
N PRO A 77 -10.41 -4.53 10.89
CA PRO A 77 -10.53 -5.93 11.34
C PRO A 77 -10.43 -6.97 10.20
N HIS A 78 -10.90 -6.64 8.99
CA HIS A 78 -10.79 -7.56 7.84
C HIS A 78 -9.35 -7.74 7.36
N LEU A 79 -8.49 -6.71 7.44
CA LEU A 79 -7.08 -6.78 7.05
C LEU A 79 -6.25 -7.44 8.12
N ILE A 80 -6.32 -6.98 9.37
CA ILE A 80 -5.53 -7.56 10.46
C ILE A 80 -5.84 -9.04 10.66
N HIS A 81 -7.10 -9.47 10.50
CA HIS A 81 -7.45 -10.89 10.57
C HIS A 81 -7.29 -11.66 9.26
N GLN A 82 -6.92 -11.00 8.15
CA GLN A 82 -6.38 -11.67 6.96
C GLN A 82 -4.93 -12.05 7.22
N ILE A 83 -4.15 -11.17 7.87
CA ILE A 83 -2.74 -11.35 8.22
C ILE A 83 -2.58 -12.31 9.40
N ILE A 84 -3.37 -12.12 10.47
CA ILE A 84 -3.29 -12.86 11.73
C ILE A 84 -4.61 -13.63 11.95
N PRO A 85 -4.66 -14.93 11.57
CA PRO A 85 -5.79 -15.80 11.88
C PRO A 85 -6.12 -15.80 13.39
N ARG A 86 -7.42 -15.79 13.73
CA ARG A 86 -7.89 -15.61 15.12
C ARG A 86 -7.80 -16.86 15.98
N ASP A 87 -7.87 -18.04 15.38
CA ASP A 87 -7.85 -19.35 16.04
C ASP A 87 -6.42 -19.81 16.34
N GLN A 88 -5.68 -18.96 17.05
CA GLN A 88 -4.28 -19.17 17.43
C GLN A 88 -4.09 -18.80 18.90
N TYR A 89 -3.37 -19.66 19.63
CA TYR A 89 -3.29 -19.56 21.09
C TYR A 89 -1.84 -19.43 21.54
N LEU A 90 -1.61 -18.69 22.62
CA LEU A 90 -0.29 -18.48 23.24
C LEU A 90 -0.10 -19.24 24.57
N TYR A 91 -1.17 -19.88 25.06
CA TYR A 91 -1.17 -20.68 26.29
C TYR A 91 -2.35 -21.66 26.30
N GLY A 92 -2.37 -22.57 27.28
CA GLY A 92 -3.47 -23.53 27.47
C GLY A 92 -3.31 -24.82 26.66
N ASN A 93 -4.39 -25.60 26.56
CA ASN A 93 -4.35 -26.96 26.00
C ASN A 93 -4.18 -26.99 24.47
N GLU A 94 -4.61 -25.94 23.77
CA GLU A 94 -4.50 -25.82 22.31
C GLU A 94 -3.18 -25.16 21.88
N TYR A 95 -2.35 -24.76 22.83
CA TYR A 95 -1.06 -24.13 22.58
C TYR A 95 -0.02 -25.14 22.07
N GLN A 96 0.61 -24.80 20.93
CA GLN A 96 1.63 -25.64 20.30
C GLN A 96 2.96 -24.90 20.05
N GLY A 97 3.05 -23.63 20.47
CA GLY A 97 4.25 -22.80 20.27
C GLY A 97 4.55 -22.46 18.81
N ILE A 98 3.54 -22.53 17.93
CA ILE A 98 3.61 -22.19 16.50
C ILE A 98 2.47 -21.23 16.15
N LEU A 99 2.78 -20.26 15.30
CA LEU A 99 1.83 -19.29 14.77
C LEU A 99 2.02 -19.15 13.25
N ALA A 100 0.95 -18.79 12.57
CA ALA A 100 0.89 -18.51 11.15
C ALA A 100 0.48 -17.06 10.91
N PHE A 101 1.22 -16.41 10.02
CA PHE A 101 0.99 -15.05 9.56
C PHE A 101 0.90 -15.06 8.03
N ARG A 102 0.10 -14.18 7.44
CA ARG A 102 -0.06 -14.09 5.98
C ARG A 102 0.42 -12.75 5.47
N PHE A 103 1.33 -12.78 4.52
CA PHE A 103 1.88 -11.61 3.84
C PHE A 103 1.57 -11.68 2.36
N TRP A 104 1.17 -10.57 1.77
CA TRP A 104 0.88 -10.47 0.36
C TRP A 104 2.19 -10.25 -0.41
N ASN A 105 2.44 -11.06 -1.44
CA ASN A 105 3.55 -10.86 -2.37
C ASN A 105 3.09 -11.22 -3.78
N LEU A 106 3.21 -10.27 -4.71
CA LEU A 106 2.87 -10.40 -6.14
C LEU A 106 1.57 -11.17 -6.41
N GLY A 107 0.48 -10.71 -5.78
CA GLY A 107 -0.86 -11.24 -6.02
C GLY A 107 -1.24 -12.46 -5.20
N GLN A 108 -0.33 -12.95 -4.34
CA GLN A 108 -0.55 -14.14 -3.52
C GLN A 108 -0.31 -13.87 -2.04
N TRP A 109 -1.19 -14.41 -1.20
CA TRP A 109 -0.96 -14.45 0.24
C TRP A 109 -0.06 -15.65 0.58
N LYS A 110 1.16 -15.36 1.03
CA LYS A 110 2.15 -16.33 1.50
C LYS A 110 2.03 -16.49 3.01
N THR A 111 1.86 -17.72 3.49
CA THR A 111 1.83 -18.01 4.94
C THR A 111 3.24 -18.23 5.46
N VAL A 112 3.62 -17.49 6.51
CA VAL A 112 4.86 -17.62 7.28
C VAL A 112 4.53 -18.25 8.62
N TYR A 113 5.25 -19.31 8.98
CA TYR A 113 5.14 -19.95 10.29
C TYR A 113 6.32 -19.53 11.16
N ILE A 114 6.05 -19.13 12.39
CA ILE A 114 7.07 -18.82 13.40
C ILE A 114 6.79 -19.60 14.68
N ASP A 115 7.83 -19.84 15.47
CA ASP A 115 7.61 -20.04 16.90
C ASP A 115 7.34 -18.71 17.61
N ASP A 116 6.83 -18.76 18.83
CA ASP A 116 6.48 -17.58 19.63
C ASP A 116 7.60 -17.10 20.57
N THR A 117 8.86 -17.53 20.39
CA THR A 117 9.97 -17.01 21.21
C THR A 117 10.30 -15.56 20.82
N LEU A 118 10.47 -14.69 21.80
CA LEU A 118 10.79 -13.27 21.61
C LEU A 118 12.11 -12.92 22.32
N PRO A 119 12.94 -12.05 21.71
CA PRO A 119 14.22 -11.64 22.28
C PRO A 119 14.04 -10.57 23.37
N LEU A 120 14.82 -10.70 24.45
CA LEU A 120 14.77 -9.82 25.62
C LEU A 120 16.09 -9.10 25.87
N ASP A 121 16.00 -7.89 26.40
CA ASP A 121 17.15 -7.11 26.85
C ASP A 121 17.69 -7.62 28.21
N GLU A 122 18.70 -6.95 28.75
CA GLU A 122 19.29 -7.29 30.06
C GLU A 122 18.33 -7.10 31.25
N ASN A 123 17.25 -6.32 31.07
CA ASN A 123 16.21 -6.09 32.07
C ASN A 123 15.05 -7.08 31.96
N GLY A 124 15.05 -7.94 30.93
CA GLY A 124 13.97 -8.89 30.65
C GLY A 124 12.79 -8.26 29.90
N GLU A 125 12.96 -7.09 29.29
CA GLU A 125 11.97 -6.43 28.44
C GLU A 125 12.17 -6.81 26.96
N LEU A 126 11.11 -6.71 26.16
CA LEU A 126 11.19 -6.99 24.72
C LEU A 126 12.11 -5.99 24.03
N ILE A 127 13.06 -6.47 23.22
CA ILE A 127 14.04 -5.60 22.52
C ILE A 127 13.39 -4.78 21.39
N TYR A 128 12.42 -5.36 20.71
CA TYR A 128 11.75 -4.78 19.54
C TYR A 128 10.34 -4.29 19.93
N SER A 129 9.36 -4.34 19.03
CA SER A 129 8.02 -3.82 19.32
C SER A 129 7.34 -4.49 20.53
N ARG A 130 6.46 -3.73 21.20
CA ARG A 130 5.58 -4.22 22.27
C ARG A 130 4.16 -3.69 22.11
N CYS A 131 3.21 -4.39 22.72
CA CYS A 131 1.85 -3.87 22.86
C CYS A 131 1.74 -2.97 24.09
N THR A 132 0.80 -2.03 24.08
CA THR A 132 0.49 -1.18 25.25
C THR A 132 0.11 -2.00 26.48
N LYS A 133 -0.62 -3.11 26.30
CA LYS A 133 -0.90 -4.08 27.37
C LYS A 133 0.21 -5.12 27.43
N SER A 134 0.78 -5.32 28.61
CA SER A 134 1.93 -6.22 28.81
C SER A 134 1.64 -7.71 28.56
N ASN A 135 0.37 -8.11 28.46
CA ASN A 135 -0.03 -9.47 28.14
C ASN A 135 -0.62 -9.64 26.74
N GLU A 136 -0.49 -8.63 25.88
CA GLU A 136 -0.87 -8.66 24.47
C GLU A 136 0.37 -8.79 23.57
N PHE A 137 0.31 -9.65 22.55
CA PHE A 137 1.52 -10.04 21.79
C PHE A 137 1.36 -10.05 20.27
N TRP A 138 0.22 -9.61 19.70
CA TRP A 138 0.05 -9.65 18.24
C TRP A 138 1.15 -8.86 17.50
N LEU A 139 1.57 -7.71 18.02
CA LEU A 139 2.55 -6.85 17.36
C LEU A 139 3.98 -7.42 17.39
N PRO A 140 4.57 -7.78 18.55
CA PRO A 140 5.89 -8.43 18.58
C PRO A 140 5.97 -9.68 17.69
N LEU A 141 4.89 -10.47 17.66
CA LEU A 141 4.85 -11.70 16.87
C LEU A 141 4.65 -11.41 15.37
N LEU A 142 3.90 -10.37 15.01
CA LEU A 142 3.76 -9.90 13.63
C LEU A 142 5.10 -9.36 13.10
N GLU A 143 5.81 -8.55 13.89
CA GLU A 143 7.13 -8.03 13.58
C GLU A 143 8.14 -9.16 13.38
N LYS A 144 8.15 -10.16 14.27
CA LYS A 144 8.96 -11.38 14.10
C LYS A 144 8.64 -12.12 12.80
N ALA A 145 7.36 -12.31 12.50
CA ALA A 145 6.95 -13.00 11.28
C ALA A 145 7.36 -12.22 10.02
N PHE A 146 7.29 -10.90 10.07
CA PHE A 146 7.72 -10.03 8.98
C PHE A 146 9.25 -10.04 8.80
N ALA A 147 10.00 -9.99 9.90
CA ALA A 147 11.45 -10.18 9.91
C ALA A 147 11.83 -11.54 9.29
N LYS A 148 11.12 -12.62 9.64
CA LYS A 148 11.32 -13.94 9.01
C LYS A 148 10.99 -13.93 7.52
N PHE A 149 9.90 -13.27 7.12
CA PHE A 149 9.50 -13.18 5.73
C PHE A 149 10.58 -12.54 4.84
N HIS A 150 11.33 -11.57 5.40
CA HIS A 150 12.42 -10.88 4.70
C HIS A 150 13.83 -11.41 5.03
N GLY A 151 13.97 -12.28 6.03
CA GLY A 151 15.20 -13.03 6.33
C GLY A 151 15.79 -12.78 7.72
N SER A 152 15.72 -11.56 8.26
CA SER A 152 16.14 -11.23 9.63
C SER A 152 15.59 -9.89 10.10
N TYR A 153 15.72 -9.59 11.40
CA TYR A 153 15.39 -8.27 11.95
C TYR A 153 16.25 -7.15 11.37
N SER A 154 17.53 -7.40 11.10
CA SER A 154 18.44 -6.40 10.50
C SER A 154 18.05 -6.03 9.06
N VAL A 155 17.32 -6.90 8.35
CA VAL A 155 16.85 -6.65 6.98
C VAL A 155 15.62 -5.73 6.94
N ILE A 156 14.80 -5.70 8.00
CA ILE A 156 13.60 -4.85 8.06
C ILE A 156 13.89 -3.45 8.62
N GLU A 157 15.11 -3.21 9.10
CA GLU A 157 15.57 -1.88 9.50
C GLU A 157 15.63 -0.92 8.30
N GLY A 158 14.90 0.19 8.38
CA GLY A 158 14.76 1.18 7.31
C GLY A 158 13.87 0.70 6.15
N GLY A 159 12.98 1.56 5.69
CA GLY A 159 12.03 1.23 4.62
C GLY A 159 11.00 2.30 4.38
N PHE A 160 10.12 2.03 3.42
CA PHE A 160 9.04 2.94 3.02
C PHE A 160 7.67 2.32 3.31
N SER A 161 6.73 3.14 3.79
CA SER A 161 5.37 2.66 4.13
C SER A 161 4.62 2.05 2.95
N ASN A 162 4.97 2.40 1.70
CA ASN A 162 4.39 1.79 0.51
C ASN A 162 4.67 0.29 0.44
N GLU A 163 5.86 -0.15 0.85
CA GLU A 163 6.24 -1.55 0.90
C GLU A 163 5.38 -2.32 1.90
N ALA A 164 5.24 -1.76 3.11
CA ALA A 164 4.48 -2.38 4.19
C ALA A 164 2.99 -2.43 3.87
N PHE A 165 2.43 -1.36 3.29
CA PHE A 165 1.04 -1.37 2.87
C PHE A 165 0.79 -2.45 1.82
N LEU A 166 1.66 -2.58 0.82
CA LEU A 166 1.50 -3.62 -0.20
C LEU A 166 1.52 -5.02 0.43
N CYS A 167 2.48 -5.27 1.32
CA CYS A 167 2.66 -6.57 1.97
C CYS A 167 1.51 -6.91 2.94
N LEU A 168 0.93 -5.92 3.63
CA LEU A 168 -0.12 -6.13 4.64
C LEU A 168 -1.54 -6.03 4.08
N SER A 169 -1.73 -5.51 2.86
CA SER A 169 -3.09 -5.32 2.30
C SER A 169 -3.28 -5.86 0.88
N GLY A 170 -2.23 -5.92 0.07
CA GLY A 170 -2.35 -6.14 -1.38
C GLY A 170 -3.11 -5.04 -2.12
N TYR A 171 -3.33 -3.88 -1.49
CA TYR A 171 -4.04 -2.74 -2.08
C TYR A 171 -3.22 -2.04 -3.15
N ILE A 172 -3.83 -1.08 -3.84
CA ILE A 172 -3.17 -0.23 -4.82
C ILE A 172 -2.48 0.89 -4.04
N ILE A 173 -1.18 1.08 -4.29
CA ILE A 173 -0.35 1.99 -3.50
C ILE A 173 0.01 3.23 -4.31
N LYS A 174 -0.19 4.41 -3.73
CA LYS A 174 0.17 5.67 -4.37
C LYS A 174 0.87 6.62 -3.42
N ASP A 175 2.04 7.05 -3.86
CA ASP A 175 2.81 8.09 -3.19
C ASP A 175 2.47 9.47 -3.75
N TYR A 176 2.35 10.44 -2.86
CA TYR A 176 2.01 11.82 -3.16
C TYR A 176 3.03 12.76 -2.53
N SER A 177 3.44 13.78 -3.30
CA SER A 177 4.16 14.92 -2.73
C SER A 177 3.18 15.98 -2.24
N CYS A 178 3.28 16.35 -0.97
CA CYS A 178 2.49 17.44 -0.36
C CYS A 178 2.71 18.79 -1.06
N SER A 179 3.86 18.99 -1.71
CA SER A 179 4.17 20.21 -2.45
C SER A 179 3.22 20.48 -3.62
N ARG A 180 2.56 19.45 -4.16
CA ARG A 180 1.63 19.53 -5.31
C ARG A 180 0.26 20.11 -4.94
N PHE A 181 -0.03 20.23 -3.65
CA PHE A 181 -1.34 20.62 -3.16
C PHE A 181 -1.24 21.87 -2.29
N ASN A 182 -2.22 22.76 -2.37
CA ASN A 182 -2.41 23.72 -1.28
C ASN A 182 -3.06 23.02 -0.06
N HIS A 183 -3.04 23.67 1.10
CA HIS A 183 -3.51 23.05 2.35
C HIS A 183 -5.01 22.72 2.37
N ARG A 184 -5.83 23.29 1.47
CA ARG A 184 -7.25 22.94 1.34
C ARG A 184 -7.41 21.68 0.50
N GLN A 185 -6.80 21.67 -0.68
CA GLN A 185 -6.77 20.50 -1.57
C GLN A 185 -6.22 19.26 -0.86
N LEU A 186 -5.15 19.43 -0.06
CA LEU A 186 -4.59 18.33 0.72
C LEU A 186 -5.57 17.79 1.77
N HIS A 187 -6.31 18.68 2.43
CA HIS A 187 -7.31 18.28 3.42
C HIS A 187 -8.48 17.55 2.77
N ASP A 188 -8.99 18.09 1.66
CA ASP A 188 -10.13 17.53 0.94
C ASP A 188 -9.75 16.15 0.36
N LEU A 189 -8.49 15.95 -0.04
CA LEU A 189 -7.96 14.65 -0.43
C LEU A 189 -7.90 13.68 0.76
N PHE A 190 -7.39 14.08 1.92
CA PHE A 190 -7.39 13.20 3.09
C PHE A 190 -8.80 12.83 3.55
N ASP A 191 -9.72 13.78 3.58
CA ASP A 191 -11.12 13.53 3.93
C ASP A 191 -11.75 12.51 2.97
N MET A 192 -11.57 12.70 1.66
CA MET A 192 -12.06 11.78 0.63
C MET A 192 -11.46 10.36 0.77
N GLU A 193 -10.14 10.24 0.92
CA GLU A 193 -9.46 8.94 1.04
C GLU A 193 -9.91 8.21 2.31
N ILE A 194 -10.04 8.91 3.44
CA ILE A 194 -10.53 8.33 4.71
C ILE A 194 -11.99 7.88 4.58
N GLN A 195 -12.86 8.68 3.95
CA GLN A 195 -14.25 8.29 3.69
C GLN A 195 -14.37 7.05 2.79
N HIS A 196 -13.41 6.82 1.90
CA HIS A 196 -13.33 5.62 1.08
C HIS A 196 -12.66 4.42 1.76
N ASN A 197 -12.30 4.53 3.05
CA ASN A 197 -11.53 3.53 3.81
C ASN A 197 -10.17 3.22 3.18
N SER A 198 -9.55 4.21 2.52
CA SER A 198 -8.14 4.15 2.15
C SER A 198 -7.27 4.31 3.40
N LEU A 199 -6.10 3.68 3.38
CA LEU A 199 -5.13 3.71 4.46
C LEU A 199 -4.07 4.77 4.15
N ILE A 200 -3.66 5.57 5.14
CA ILE A 200 -2.74 6.68 4.90
C ILE A 200 -1.59 6.65 5.89
N ALA A 201 -0.36 6.67 5.36
CA ALA A 201 0.86 6.90 6.12
C ALA A 201 1.63 8.09 5.55
N THR A 202 2.47 8.69 6.36
CA THR A 202 3.35 9.79 5.99
C THR A 202 4.69 9.61 6.68
N GLY A 203 5.70 10.34 6.23
CA GLY A 203 7.02 10.28 6.84
C GLY A 203 7.72 11.62 6.78
N THR A 204 8.64 11.81 7.72
CA THR A 204 9.52 12.97 7.75
C THR A 204 10.83 12.65 7.04
N MET A 205 11.43 13.65 6.39
CA MET A 205 12.74 13.54 5.72
C MET A 205 13.77 14.47 6.40
N GLY A 206 13.56 14.72 7.70
CA GLY A 206 14.14 15.79 8.52
C GLY A 206 13.03 16.67 9.12
N THR A 207 13.16 17.13 10.37
CA THR A 207 12.13 17.95 11.05
C THR A 207 12.68 18.76 12.24
N ASP A 208 11.78 19.44 12.95
CA ASP A 208 12.04 20.30 14.11
C ASP A 208 11.62 19.52 15.37
N GLU A 209 12.54 18.76 15.98
CA GLU A 209 12.27 17.98 17.20
C GLU A 209 11.74 18.87 18.35
N GLU A 210 12.04 20.18 18.33
CA GLU A 210 11.50 21.14 19.31
C GLU A 210 9.96 21.22 19.24
N GLN A 211 9.35 20.88 18.10
CA GLN A 211 7.91 20.85 17.91
C GLN A 211 7.29 19.46 18.13
N GLY A 212 8.10 18.49 18.58
CA GLY A 212 7.67 17.11 18.88
C GLY A 212 7.35 16.27 17.64
N ILE A 213 8.03 16.56 16.52
CA ILE A 213 7.94 15.75 15.29
C ILE A 213 9.31 15.12 15.03
N ALA A 214 9.38 13.80 15.18
CA ALA A 214 10.59 13.00 15.03
C ALA A 214 11.11 13.01 13.58
N GLU A 215 12.43 13.07 13.46
CA GLU A 215 13.12 13.03 12.16
C GLU A 215 13.18 11.60 11.61
N TYR A 216 13.18 11.49 10.28
CA TYR A 216 13.28 10.23 9.54
C TYR A 216 12.33 9.14 10.06
N HIS A 217 11.09 9.55 10.38
CA HIS A 217 10.13 8.72 11.10
C HIS A 217 8.78 8.65 10.39
N ALA A 218 8.13 7.49 10.48
CA ALA A 218 6.83 7.24 9.88
C ALA A 218 5.69 7.55 10.85
N TYR A 219 4.62 8.14 10.33
CA TYR A 219 3.40 8.51 11.05
C TYR A 219 2.18 8.05 10.26
N SER A 220 1.08 7.75 10.94
CA SER A 220 -0.19 7.46 10.28
C SER A 220 -1.10 8.69 10.28
N VAL A 221 -1.89 8.86 9.22
CA VAL A 221 -2.97 9.86 9.17
C VAL A 221 -4.28 9.11 9.34
N THR A 222 -4.94 9.34 10.48
CA THR A 222 -6.10 8.55 10.91
C THR A 222 -7.40 9.36 10.94
N GLY A 223 -7.36 10.63 10.51
CA GLY A 223 -8.54 11.50 10.51
C GLY A 223 -8.31 12.82 9.80
N ALA A 224 -9.35 13.35 9.16
CA ALA A 224 -9.41 14.70 8.61
C ALA A 224 -10.74 15.34 9.01
N TYR A 225 -10.69 16.52 9.63
CA TYR A 225 -11.85 17.15 10.24
C TYR A 225 -11.90 18.66 9.94
N MET A 226 -13.05 19.13 9.44
CA MET A 226 -13.37 20.55 9.40
C MET A 226 -14.13 20.93 10.67
N VAL A 227 -13.47 21.62 11.61
CA VAL A 227 -14.02 21.97 12.91
C VAL A 227 -14.37 23.44 13.00
N ARG A 228 -15.48 23.76 13.67
CA ARG A 228 -15.78 25.14 14.09
C ARG A 228 -15.10 25.42 15.42
N ALA A 229 -14.22 26.41 15.45
CA ALA A 229 -13.58 26.91 16.66
C ALA A 229 -13.92 28.41 16.80
N GLY A 230 -14.86 28.73 17.70
CA GLY A 230 -15.48 30.07 17.75
C GLY A 230 -16.19 30.42 16.43
N ASP A 231 -15.79 31.52 15.79
CA ASP A 231 -16.37 32.00 14.52
C ASP A 231 -15.60 31.51 13.28
N SER A 232 -14.52 30.75 13.46
CA SER A 232 -13.68 30.27 12.36
C SER A 232 -13.86 28.77 12.13
N PHE A 233 -13.77 28.36 10.86
CA PHE A 233 -13.64 26.95 10.47
C PHE A 233 -12.17 26.60 10.24
N ILE A 234 -11.71 25.51 10.86
CA ILE A 234 -10.32 25.08 10.86
C ILE A 234 -10.25 23.65 10.33
N ARG A 235 -9.28 23.40 9.45
CA ARG A 235 -8.96 22.09 8.89
C ARG A 235 -7.91 21.43 9.78
N LEU A 236 -8.31 20.39 10.49
CA LEU A 236 -7.45 19.58 11.34
C LEU A 236 -7.24 18.21 10.72
N VAL A 237 -6.04 17.67 10.89
CA VAL A 237 -5.72 16.27 10.61
C VAL A 237 -5.32 15.61 11.91
N ARG A 238 -5.72 14.36 12.08
CA ARG A 238 -5.32 13.49 13.19
C ARG A 238 -4.18 12.61 12.70
N VAL A 239 -3.06 12.69 13.41
CA VAL A 239 -1.81 12.02 13.07
C VAL A 239 -1.40 11.17 14.26
N ARG A 240 -0.81 10.01 14.03
CA ARG A 240 -0.28 9.17 15.11
C ARG A 240 1.17 8.76 14.89
N ASN A 241 1.96 8.90 15.95
CA ASN A 241 3.30 8.40 16.09
C ASN A 241 3.27 6.94 16.60
N PRO A 242 3.91 5.97 15.90
CA PRO A 242 3.97 4.58 16.36
C PRO A 242 4.84 4.35 17.61
N ARG A 243 5.63 5.34 18.06
CA ARG A 243 6.36 5.26 19.34
C ARG A 243 5.42 5.28 20.55
N GLY A 244 4.17 5.69 20.38
CA GLY A 244 3.18 5.70 21.47
C GLY A 244 3.49 6.77 22.51
N ASP A 245 3.62 6.35 23.76
CA ASP A 245 3.68 7.20 24.97
C ASP A 245 5.10 7.69 25.32
N VAL A 246 5.98 7.79 24.33
CA VAL A 246 7.31 8.39 24.55
C VAL A 246 7.11 9.88 24.83
N GLU A 247 7.63 10.34 25.97
CA GLU A 247 7.56 11.76 26.37
C GLU A 247 8.10 12.66 25.26
N ASP A 248 7.46 13.82 25.08
CA ASP A 248 7.85 14.85 24.11
C ASP A 248 7.78 14.41 22.63
N SER A 249 7.13 13.28 22.32
CA SER A 249 7.05 12.72 20.96
C SER A 249 5.81 13.12 20.16
N GLU A 250 4.96 13.97 20.74
CA GLU A 250 3.76 14.53 20.12
C GLU A 250 3.90 16.00 19.72
N TRP A 251 3.09 16.40 18.75
CA TRP A 251 3.01 17.77 18.25
C TRP A 251 2.78 18.80 19.37
N LYS A 252 3.68 19.78 19.49
CA LYS A 252 3.63 20.83 20.55
C LYS A 252 3.00 22.15 20.09
N GLY A 253 2.72 22.30 18.80
CA GLY A 253 2.19 23.54 18.25
C GLY A 253 0.66 23.67 18.34
N ALA A 254 0.07 24.47 17.46
CA ALA A 254 -1.37 24.74 17.54
C ALA A 254 -2.23 23.48 17.34
N PHE A 255 -3.22 23.29 18.22
CA PHE A 255 -4.07 22.10 18.37
C PHE A 255 -3.38 20.83 18.89
N SER A 256 -2.20 20.98 19.51
CA SER A 256 -1.65 19.96 20.39
C SER A 256 -2.64 19.59 21.51
N ASP A 257 -2.40 18.45 22.15
CA ASP A 257 -3.28 17.89 23.17
C ASP A 257 -3.51 18.83 24.35
N ASN A 258 -2.48 19.60 24.69
CA ASN A 258 -2.52 20.61 25.76
C ASN A 258 -2.99 22.01 25.29
N ASP A 259 -3.27 22.24 24.00
CA ASP A 259 -3.60 23.58 23.49
C ASP A 259 -4.97 24.08 24.02
N PRO A 260 -5.01 25.25 24.70
CA PRO A 260 -6.27 25.84 25.15
C PRO A 260 -7.29 26.09 24.05
N LYS A 261 -6.88 26.14 22.76
CA LYS A 261 -7.79 26.29 21.61
C LYS A 261 -8.87 25.22 21.53
N TRP A 262 -8.67 24.04 22.13
CA TRP A 262 -9.70 23.00 22.23
C TRP A 262 -10.96 23.45 22.98
N THR A 263 -10.86 24.45 23.86
CA THR A 263 -12.02 25.06 24.55
C THR A 263 -12.99 25.73 23.57
N GLY A 264 -12.51 26.19 22.42
CA GLY A 264 -13.33 26.77 21.35
C GLY A 264 -14.06 25.73 20.49
N VAL A 265 -13.75 24.44 20.65
CA VAL A 265 -14.36 23.34 19.90
C VAL A 265 -15.41 22.64 20.77
N HIS A 266 -16.61 22.47 20.20
CA HIS A 266 -17.73 21.87 20.91
C HIS A 266 -17.38 20.47 21.46
N PRO A 267 -17.75 20.12 22.71
CA PRO A 267 -17.42 18.82 23.32
C PRO A 267 -17.83 17.61 22.47
N GLU A 268 -19.02 17.63 21.85
CA GLU A 268 -19.46 16.56 20.95
C GLU A 268 -18.60 16.42 19.69
N THR A 269 -18.07 17.53 19.17
CA THR A 269 -17.14 17.49 18.03
C THR A 269 -15.83 16.85 18.45
N ARG A 270 -15.29 17.21 19.63
CA ARG A 270 -14.09 16.58 20.20
C ARG A 270 -14.27 15.09 20.41
N LYS A 271 -15.41 14.66 20.96
CA LYS A 271 -15.74 13.25 21.13
C LYS A 271 -15.81 12.49 19.80
N LYS A 272 -16.44 13.06 18.77
CA LYS A 272 -16.51 12.44 17.42
C LYS A 272 -15.16 12.31 16.74
N MET A 273 -14.24 13.22 17.05
CA MET A 273 -12.86 13.17 16.56
C MET A 273 -11.99 12.20 17.36
N GLU A 274 -12.53 11.62 18.44
CA GLU A 274 -11.79 10.81 19.42
C GLU A 274 -10.61 11.57 19.99
N TYR A 275 -10.79 12.88 20.23
CA TYR A 275 -9.82 13.69 20.96
C TYR A 275 -9.79 13.23 22.42
N VAL A 276 -8.63 12.71 22.81
CA VAL A 276 -8.25 12.46 24.19
C VAL A 276 -7.13 13.44 24.50
N LYS A 277 -7.00 13.83 25.76
CA LYS A 277 -5.86 14.62 26.22
C LYS A 277 -4.92 13.66 26.94
N ASP A 278 -4.02 13.04 26.20
CA ASP A 278 -3.10 12.02 26.70
C ASP A 278 -1.77 12.10 25.94
N GLU A 279 -0.71 11.45 26.43
CA GLU A 279 0.52 11.27 25.66
C GLU A 279 0.50 9.82 25.14
N ASP A 280 -0.23 9.59 24.04
CA ASP A 280 -0.52 8.26 23.49
C ASP A 280 0.00 8.08 22.05
N GLY A 281 0.70 9.10 21.56
CA GLY A 281 1.27 9.25 20.24
C GLY A 281 0.28 9.86 19.24
N GLN A 282 -1.00 10.03 19.58
CA GLN A 282 -2.03 10.56 18.68
C GLN A 282 -2.32 12.03 18.96
N PHE A 283 -2.03 12.88 17.98
CA PHE A 283 -2.22 14.33 18.10
C PHE A 283 -3.00 14.89 16.91
N PHE A 284 -3.47 16.13 17.09
CA PHE A 284 -4.09 16.90 16.00
C PHE A 284 -3.22 18.08 15.61
N MET A 285 -3.24 18.41 14.33
CA MET A 285 -2.59 19.62 13.84
C MET A 285 -3.38 20.23 12.68
N LYS A 286 -3.13 21.51 12.40
CA LYS A 286 -3.69 22.15 11.21
C LYS A 286 -3.10 21.50 9.96
N THR A 287 -3.91 21.27 8.92
CA THR A 287 -3.40 20.73 7.64
C THR A 287 -2.32 21.62 7.01
N ALA A 288 -2.36 22.93 7.27
CA ALA A 288 -1.30 23.85 6.84
C ALA A 288 0.05 23.56 7.51
N HIS A 289 0.05 23.16 8.79
CA HIS A 289 1.27 22.74 9.49
C HIS A 289 1.69 21.35 9.02
N PHE A 290 0.75 20.41 8.84
CA PHE A 290 1.06 19.10 8.27
C PHE A 290 1.88 19.22 6.98
N LYS A 291 1.42 20.02 6.02
CA LYS A 291 2.12 20.25 4.75
C LYS A 291 3.55 20.79 4.92
N LYS A 292 3.84 21.50 6.01
CA LYS A 292 5.18 22.05 6.31
C LYS A 292 6.14 20.99 6.85
N HIS A 293 5.64 20.05 7.66
CA HIS A 293 6.45 19.04 8.34
C HIS A 293 6.54 17.72 7.58
N PHE A 294 5.53 17.40 6.77
CA PHE A 294 5.41 16.15 6.05
C PHE A 294 5.50 16.41 4.53
N PRO A 295 6.64 16.10 3.88
CA PRO A 295 6.83 16.39 2.46
C PRO A 295 6.07 15.42 1.53
N GLN A 296 5.74 14.23 2.03
CA GLN A 296 5.11 13.16 1.26
C GLN A 296 4.16 12.31 2.11
N PHE A 297 3.21 11.65 1.46
CA PHE A 297 2.35 10.65 2.08
C PHE A 297 2.03 9.54 1.08
N THR A 298 1.78 8.36 1.63
CA THR A 298 1.40 7.16 0.90
C THR A 298 -0.06 6.84 1.20
N VAL A 299 -0.83 6.57 0.15
CA VAL A 299 -2.20 6.06 0.25
C VAL A 299 -2.23 4.63 -0.26
N ALA A 300 -2.82 3.73 0.52
CA ALA A 300 -3.17 2.39 0.08
C ALA A 300 -4.69 2.28 -0.04
N SER A 301 -5.19 2.04 -1.24
CA SER A 301 -6.63 1.97 -1.48
C SER A 301 -7.04 0.64 -2.12
N ARG A 302 -8.17 0.11 -1.66
CA ARG A 302 -8.73 -1.13 -2.21
C ARG A 302 -9.15 -0.99 -3.67
N TYR A 303 -9.59 0.21 -4.03
CA TYR A 303 -10.03 0.57 -5.37
C TYR A 303 -9.24 1.79 -5.82
N PRO A 304 -8.92 1.93 -7.11
CA PRO A 304 -8.19 3.09 -7.58
C PRO A 304 -9.12 4.32 -7.70
N ASN A 305 -9.59 4.83 -6.56
CA ASN A 305 -10.47 5.99 -6.47
C ASN A 305 -9.64 7.26 -6.31
N PHE A 306 -9.15 7.79 -7.42
CA PHE A 306 -8.13 8.82 -7.37
C PHE A 306 -8.62 10.22 -7.76
N GLY A 307 -9.77 10.62 -7.21
CA GLY A 307 -10.29 11.98 -7.35
C GLY A 307 -10.88 12.33 -8.72
N ASP A 308 -10.85 11.43 -9.70
CA ASP A 308 -11.71 11.50 -10.89
C ASP A 308 -13.01 10.81 -10.49
N CYS A 309 -13.99 11.58 -10.03
CA CYS A 309 -15.30 11.14 -9.54
C CYS A 309 -15.87 10.00 -10.38
N TYR A 310 -15.61 8.76 -9.97
CA TYR A 310 -16.20 7.61 -10.62
C TYR A 310 -17.60 7.45 -10.05
N GLU A 311 -18.63 7.71 -10.84
CA GLU A 311 -20.00 7.27 -10.50
C GLU A 311 -20.03 5.74 -10.30
N THR A 312 -19.10 5.02 -10.95
CA THR A 312 -18.91 3.56 -10.89
C THR A 312 -17.46 3.19 -10.56
N PRO A 313 -17.16 2.50 -9.43
CA PRO A 313 -15.80 2.08 -9.09
C PRO A 313 -15.11 1.32 -10.22
N ALA A 314 -13.82 1.60 -10.47
CA ALA A 314 -13.04 0.83 -11.42
C ALA A 314 -12.84 -0.60 -10.92
N HIS A 315 -13.03 -1.57 -11.81
CA HIS A 315 -12.86 -2.98 -11.51
C HIS A 315 -11.53 -3.47 -12.08
N GLN A 316 -10.93 -4.46 -11.43
CA GLN A 316 -9.76 -5.15 -11.96
C GLN A 316 -10.18 -6.00 -13.15
N ILE A 317 -9.78 -5.60 -14.35
CA ILE A 317 -10.13 -6.27 -15.60
C ILE A 317 -9.09 -7.33 -15.97
N TYR A 318 -7.82 -7.11 -15.61
CA TYR A 318 -6.73 -8.01 -15.97
C TYR A 318 -5.64 -8.04 -14.91
N VAL A 319 -5.05 -9.22 -14.74
CA VAL A 319 -3.90 -9.47 -13.87
C VAL A 319 -2.98 -10.45 -14.56
N VAL A 320 -1.69 -10.10 -14.63
CA VAL A 320 -0.67 -11.01 -15.14
C VAL A 320 0.54 -11.01 -14.21
N ASN A 321 0.94 -12.21 -13.81
CA ASN A 321 2.27 -12.47 -13.24
C ASN A 321 3.18 -12.86 -14.39
N ASN A 322 4.32 -12.19 -14.52
CA ASN A 322 5.31 -12.50 -15.55
C ASN A 322 6.72 -12.20 -15.02
N VAL A 323 7.74 -12.44 -15.84
CA VAL A 323 9.15 -12.26 -15.48
C VAL A 323 9.83 -11.42 -16.55
N TRP A 324 10.72 -10.52 -16.14
CA TRP A 324 11.69 -9.94 -17.07
C TRP A 324 12.83 -10.92 -17.28
N GLU A 325 12.73 -11.70 -18.36
CA GLU A 325 13.63 -12.82 -18.67
C GLU A 325 15.11 -12.39 -18.77
N GLU A 326 15.99 -13.12 -18.07
CA GLU A 326 17.44 -12.87 -18.06
C GLU A 326 18.03 -12.98 -19.48
N GLY A 327 18.81 -11.97 -19.88
CA GLY A 327 19.43 -11.90 -21.22
C GLY A 327 18.46 -11.59 -22.38
N ILE A 328 17.15 -11.54 -22.12
CA ILE A 328 16.11 -11.25 -23.13
C ILE A 328 15.44 -9.91 -22.84
N SER A 329 14.89 -9.71 -21.66
CA SER A 329 14.34 -8.42 -21.23
C SER A 329 15.50 -7.49 -20.89
N VAL A 330 15.73 -6.48 -21.74
CA VAL A 330 16.88 -5.59 -21.60
C VAL A 330 16.46 -4.20 -21.14
N VAL A 331 17.34 -3.65 -20.31
CA VAL A 331 17.37 -2.29 -19.76
C VAL A 331 17.09 -1.22 -20.81
N GLY A 332 16.20 -0.28 -20.49
CA GLY A 332 16.14 0.98 -21.22
C GLY A 332 14.76 1.62 -21.25
N ASP A 333 14.76 2.95 -21.24
CA ASP A 333 13.61 3.74 -21.68
C ASP A 333 13.51 3.70 -23.22
N VAL A 334 12.50 4.37 -23.77
CA VAL A 334 12.23 4.54 -25.20
C VAL A 334 13.43 5.02 -26.02
N ASP A 335 14.40 5.68 -25.39
CA ASP A 335 15.66 6.12 -26.00
C ASP A 335 16.56 4.95 -26.46
N TYR A 336 16.33 3.74 -25.96
CA TYR A 336 17.06 2.52 -26.30
C TYR A 336 16.13 1.48 -26.93
N ALA A 337 15.48 1.84 -28.04
CA ALA A 337 14.40 1.06 -28.69
C ALA A 337 14.71 -0.45 -28.85
N GLU A 338 15.91 -0.83 -29.32
CA GLU A 338 16.30 -2.25 -29.48
C GLU A 338 16.20 -3.07 -28.19
N ASN A 339 16.51 -2.46 -27.06
CA ASN A 339 16.45 -3.10 -25.74
C ASN A 339 15.04 -3.03 -25.17
N PHE A 340 14.44 -1.84 -25.21
CA PHE A 340 13.10 -1.56 -24.71
C PHE A 340 12.07 -2.52 -25.30
N LEU A 341 12.12 -2.77 -26.60
CA LEU A 341 11.15 -3.61 -27.32
C LEU A 341 11.24 -5.11 -27.05
N ARG A 342 12.31 -5.56 -26.37
CA ARG A 342 12.43 -6.94 -25.90
C ARG A 342 11.68 -7.20 -24.59
N ASN A 343 11.26 -6.15 -23.90
CA ASN A 343 10.37 -6.29 -22.75
C ASN A 343 9.02 -6.91 -23.18
N PRO A 344 8.31 -7.61 -22.28
CA PRO A 344 6.99 -8.13 -22.58
C PRO A 344 6.06 -7.03 -23.09
N GLN A 345 5.29 -7.32 -24.14
CA GLN A 345 4.31 -6.39 -24.70
C GLN A 345 2.90 -6.95 -24.53
N TYR A 346 1.92 -6.08 -24.33
CA TYR A 346 0.51 -6.45 -24.20
C TYR A 346 -0.34 -5.58 -25.11
N LEU A 347 -1.27 -6.18 -25.84
CA LEU A 347 -2.24 -5.47 -26.65
C LEU A 347 -3.43 -5.12 -25.77
N LEU A 348 -3.72 -3.83 -25.63
CA LEU A 348 -4.90 -3.30 -24.97
C LEU A 348 -5.86 -2.73 -26.02
N THR A 349 -7.07 -3.26 -26.07
CA THR A 349 -8.13 -2.87 -27.01
C THR A 349 -9.28 -2.20 -26.25
N VAL A 350 -9.62 -0.99 -26.69
CA VAL A 350 -10.78 -0.23 -26.24
C VAL A 350 -11.79 -0.20 -27.37
N GLU A 351 -12.91 -0.90 -27.19
CA GLU A 351 -13.99 -0.96 -28.18
C GLU A 351 -14.94 0.24 -28.02
N GLU A 352 -15.48 0.73 -29.14
CA GLU A 352 -16.62 1.64 -29.08
C GLU A 352 -17.83 0.85 -28.61
N LEU A 353 -18.43 1.31 -27.50
CA LEU A 353 -19.75 0.83 -27.13
C LEU A 353 -20.73 1.61 -28.00
N ASP A 354 -21.47 0.91 -28.86
CA ASP A 354 -22.64 1.47 -29.49
C ASP A 354 -23.57 1.94 -28.36
N GLU A 355 -23.81 3.25 -28.24
CA GLU A 355 -24.87 3.73 -27.37
C GLU A 355 -26.14 3.00 -27.81
N GLU A 356 -26.79 2.29 -26.87
CA GLU A 356 -28.04 1.56 -27.14
C GLU A 356 -28.94 2.46 -27.99
N GLN A 357 -29.06 2.12 -29.28
CA GLN A 357 -30.07 2.70 -30.15
C GLN A 357 -31.39 2.21 -29.56
N GLY A 358 -31.95 2.99 -28.63
CA GLY A 358 -33.23 2.69 -28.03
C GLY A 358 -34.23 2.52 -29.16
N ASN A 359 -34.74 1.29 -29.32
CA ASN A 359 -35.73 0.84 -30.31
C ASN A 359 -36.47 2.01 -30.97
N LYS A 360 -35.91 2.53 -32.07
CA LYS A 360 -36.59 3.45 -32.96
C LYS A 360 -36.99 2.63 -34.18
N SER A 361 -38.28 2.66 -34.46
CA SER A 361 -38.90 1.92 -35.55
C SER A 361 -38.24 2.22 -36.90
N ASP A 362 -38.17 1.20 -37.76
CA ASP A 362 -37.63 1.13 -39.14
C ASP A 362 -38.00 2.28 -40.12
N GLU A 363 -38.78 3.27 -39.69
CA GLU A 363 -39.15 4.46 -40.47
C GLU A 363 -38.23 5.68 -40.21
N GLU A 364 -37.46 5.72 -39.11
CA GLU A 364 -36.51 6.83 -38.83
C GLU A 364 -35.08 6.61 -39.36
N GLU A 365 -34.73 5.39 -39.79
CA GLU A 365 -33.36 5.07 -40.26
C GLU A 365 -33.05 5.63 -41.66
N LYS A 366 -34.07 5.87 -42.50
CA LYS A 366 -33.86 6.29 -43.90
C LYS A 366 -33.67 7.80 -44.09
N GLU A 367 -33.97 8.61 -43.07
CA GLU A 367 -33.71 10.07 -43.12
C GLU A 367 -32.33 10.45 -42.54
N LYS A 368 -31.67 9.54 -41.79
CA LYS A 368 -30.35 9.79 -41.20
C LYS A 368 -29.16 9.48 -42.10
N GLU A 369 -29.31 8.58 -43.08
CA GLU A 369 -28.23 8.24 -44.03
C GLU A 369 -27.77 9.43 -44.91
N GLN A 370 -28.48 10.56 -44.92
CA GLN A 370 -28.08 11.79 -45.65
C GLN A 370 -27.58 12.93 -44.74
N GLU A 371 -27.68 12.80 -43.41
CA GLU A 371 -27.12 13.77 -42.44
C GLU A 371 -25.81 13.28 -41.80
N GLU A 372 -25.54 11.97 -41.83
CA GLU A 372 -24.33 11.38 -41.22
C GLU A 372 -23.01 11.76 -41.91
N GLU A 373 -23.01 12.17 -43.19
CA GLU A 373 -21.80 12.64 -43.88
C GLU A 373 -21.35 14.06 -43.45
N LYS A 374 -22.09 14.76 -42.57
CA LYS A 374 -21.72 16.10 -42.07
C LYS A 374 -21.48 16.18 -40.56
N GLU A 375 -21.68 15.09 -39.81
CA GLU A 375 -21.49 15.06 -38.35
C GLU A 375 -20.25 14.26 -37.88
N GLU A 376 -19.40 13.76 -38.79
CA GLU A 376 -18.15 13.08 -38.38
C GLU A 376 -17.13 14.02 -37.71
N GLU A 377 -17.16 15.32 -37.97
CA GLU A 377 -16.18 16.26 -37.39
C GLU A 377 -16.40 16.54 -35.89
N HIS A 378 -17.53 16.14 -35.28
CA HIS A 378 -17.86 16.48 -33.88
C HIS A 378 -18.33 15.29 -33.01
N LYS A 379 -18.11 14.03 -33.44
CA LYS A 379 -18.34 12.88 -32.55
C LYS A 379 -17.36 12.93 -31.37
N ILE A 380 -17.87 13.27 -30.19
CA ILE A 380 -17.12 13.20 -28.94
C ILE A 380 -16.94 11.71 -28.62
N HIS A 381 -15.79 11.15 -28.97
CA HIS A 381 -15.49 9.77 -28.60
C HIS A 381 -15.48 9.64 -27.07
N PRO A 382 -16.09 8.58 -26.52
CA PRO A 382 -16.08 8.35 -25.09
C PRO A 382 -14.64 8.19 -24.56
N ILE A 383 -14.33 8.88 -23.46
CA ILE A 383 -13.04 8.74 -22.77
C ILE A 383 -13.11 7.59 -21.77
N TYR A 384 -12.18 6.65 -21.88
CA TYR A 384 -11.99 5.52 -20.99
C TYR A 384 -10.86 5.82 -20.02
N ASN A 385 -11.17 5.86 -18.72
CA ASN A 385 -10.17 5.99 -17.68
C ASN A 385 -9.63 4.61 -17.33
N VAL A 386 -8.36 4.35 -17.69
CA VAL A 386 -7.68 3.08 -17.44
C VAL A 386 -6.49 3.31 -16.52
N ILE A 387 -6.32 2.42 -15.55
CA ILE A 387 -5.22 2.47 -14.59
C ILE A 387 -4.43 1.18 -14.72
N ILE A 388 -3.13 1.29 -14.93
CA ILE A 388 -2.22 0.16 -14.99
C ILE A 388 -1.23 0.30 -13.84
N GLU A 389 -1.23 -0.67 -12.95
CA GLU A 389 -0.27 -0.75 -11.86
C GLU A 389 0.71 -1.89 -12.13
N LEU A 390 1.99 -1.55 -12.12
CA LEU A 390 3.10 -2.47 -12.24
C LEU A 390 3.80 -2.60 -10.89
N LEU A 391 3.96 -3.83 -10.43
CA LEU A 391 4.56 -4.18 -9.15
C LEU A 391 5.77 -5.07 -9.41
N GLN A 392 6.87 -4.81 -8.70
CA GLN A 392 8.05 -5.68 -8.69
C GLN A 392 8.11 -6.49 -7.39
N GLU A 393 8.81 -7.63 -7.41
CA GLU A 393 9.00 -8.41 -6.20
C GLU A 393 9.76 -7.62 -5.13
N GLN A 394 9.26 -7.68 -3.90
CA GLN A 394 9.92 -7.09 -2.74
C GLN A 394 10.92 -8.08 -2.15
N ASN A 395 12.13 -8.13 -2.72
CA ASN A 395 13.24 -8.88 -2.14
C ASN A 395 14.12 -7.93 -1.33
N ARG A 396 13.91 -7.92 -0.02
CA ARG A 396 14.85 -7.29 0.92
C ARG A 396 15.94 -8.31 1.24
N THR A 397 17.20 -7.94 1.08
CA THR A 397 18.31 -8.72 1.62
C THR A 397 19.19 -7.81 2.48
N LYS A 398 20.11 -8.42 3.25
CA LYS A 398 21.06 -7.67 4.10
C LYS A 398 21.95 -6.72 3.30
N TYR A 399 22.15 -6.97 2.02
CA TYR A 399 23.09 -6.24 1.15
C TYR A 399 22.41 -5.52 -0.02
N GLU A 400 21.22 -5.96 -0.44
CA GLU A 400 20.42 -5.35 -1.49
C GLU A 400 19.08 -4.91 -0.92
N LYS A 401 18.94 -3.59 -0.72
CA LYS A 401 17.65 -2.92 -0.48
C LYS A 401 17.13 -2.23 -1.77
N GLU A 402 17.81 -2.45 -2.90
CA GLU A 402 17.59 -1.69 -4.12
C GLU A 402 16.27 -2.11 -4.80
N GLN A 403 15.35 -1.16 -4.85
CA GLN A 403 14.19 -1.22 -5.73
C GLN A 403 14.61 -0.71 -7.10
N TYR A 404 14.18 -1.41 -8.15
CA TYR A 404 14.53 -1.01 -9.50
C TYR A 404 13.63 0.14 -9.93
N GLY A 405 14.15 1.04 -10.75
CA GLY A 405 13.30 1.95 -11.51
C GLY A 405 12.38 1.13 -12.42
N ILE A 406 11.08 1.07 -12.13
CA ILE A 406 10.09 0.35 -12.94
C ILE A 406 9.09 1.33 -13.57
N GLY A 407 8.58 0.97 -14.74
CA GLY A 407 7.65 1.80 -15.48
C GLY A 407 6.77 1.02 -16.45
N VAL A 408 5.65 1.64 -16.80
CA VAL A 408 4.74 1.22 -17.86
C VAL A 408 4.70 2.32 -18.92
N THR A 409 5.10 1.96 -20.12
CA THR A 409 5.00 2.82 -21.29
C THR A 409 3.88 2.30 -22.18
N VAL A 410 3.01 3.21 -22.64
CA VAL A 410 1.83 2.87 -23.46
C VAL A 410 1.88 3.63 -24.77
N PHE A 411 1.63 2.96 -25.89
CA PHE A 411 1.60 3.56 -27.22
C PHE A 411 0.22 3.40 -27.84
N GLN A 412 -0.28 4.41 -28.56
CA GLN A 412 -1.52 4.31 -29.35
C GLN A 412 -1.16 3.95 -30.79
N THR A 413 -1.55 2.75 -31.25
CA THR A 413 -1.17 2.28 -32.60
C THR A 413 -2.27 2.45 -33.64
N GLY A 414 -3.49 2.81 -33.22
CA GLY A 414 -4.62 3.07 -34.12
C GLY A 414 -4.97 1.88 -35.04
N GLY A 415 -4.54 0.66 -34.69
CA GLY A 415 -4.75 -0.55 -35.47
C GLY A 415 -3.96 -0.67 -36.78
N LYS A 416 -2.98 0.21 -37.04
CA LYS A 416 -2.28 0.30 -38.34
C LYS A 416 -1.28 -0.81 -38.63
N TYR A 417 -0.53 -1.27 -37.63
CA TYR A 417 0.61 -2.17 -37.78
C TYR A 417 0.71 -3.07 -36.54
N PRO A 418 1.49 -4.16 -36.61
CA PRO A 418 1.11 -5.45 -36.05
C PRO A 418 0.86 -5.36 -34.56
N GLU A 419 0.25 -6.40 -34.04
CA GLU A 419 -0.03 -6.61 -32.63
C GLU A 419 1.27 -6.73 -31.79
N LYS A 420 2.39 -6.09 -32.20
CA LYS A 420 3.69 -5.96 -31.56
C LYS A 420 4.44 -4.73 -32.10
N LEU A 421 5.06 -3.95 -31.22
CA LEU A 421 6.05 -2.94 -31.60
C LEU A 421 7.39 -3.60 -31.91
N THR A 422 8.00 -3.17 -33.02
CA THR A 422 9.32 -3.63 -33.50
C THR A 422 10.20 -2.43 -33.80
N VAL A 423 11.50 -2.65 -33.97
CA VAL A 423 12.45 -1.55 -34.23
C VAL A 423 12.08 -0.79 -35.50
N GLU A 424 11.46 -1.46 -36.47
CA GLU A 424 11.05 -0.88 -37.75
C GLU A 424 9.84 0.06 -37.64
N ASN A 425 8.96 -0.12 -36.65
CA ASN A 425 7.72 0.66 -36.53
C ASN A 425 7.66 1.56 -35.29
N PHE A 426 8.57 1.37 -34.34
CA PHE A 426 8.53 2.06 -33.05
C PHE A 426 8.62 3.58 -33.17
N GLU A 427 9.43 4.08 -34.09
CA GLU A 427 9.63 5.51 -34.30
C GLU A 427 8.37 6.23 -34.83
N GLU A 428 7.35 5.49 -35.30
CA GLU A 428 6.08 6.06 -35.74
C GLU A 428 5.15 6.45 -34.58
N PHE A 429 5.44 5.99 -33.35
CA PHE A 429 4.53 6.13 -32.21
C PHE A 429 5.20 6.88 -31.05
N GLU A 430 4.51 7.91 -30.54
CA GLU A 430 4.93 8.57 -29.31
C GLU A 430 4.30 7.90 -28.07
N PRO A 431 5.02 7.85 -26.93
CA PRO A 431 4.45 7.41 -25.67
C PRO A 431 3.22 8.24 -25.27
N HIS A 432 2.15 7.56 -24.91
CA HIS A 432 0.94 8.17 -24.38
C HIS A 432 1.27 8.93 -23.10
N LYS A 433 0.71 10.14 -22.95
CA LYS A 433 0.97 11.07 -21.83
C LYS A 433 0.74 10.48 -20.43
N GLY A 434 -0.09 9.46 -20.34
CA GLY A 434 -0.40 8.74 -19.10
C GLY A 434 0.60 7.66 -18.71
N SER A 435 1.61 7.40 -19.53
CA SER A 435 2.74 6.52 -19.22
C SER A 435 3.50 7.01 -17.99
N THR A 436 4.13 6.09 -17.27
CA THR A 436 4.86 6.42 -16.04
C THR A 436 6.27 6.86 -16.35
N LYS A 437 6.85 7.68 -15.47
CA LYS A 437 8.30 7.80 -15.37
C LYS A 437 8.86 6.65 -14.54
N PHE A 438 10.10 6.26 -14.82
CA PHE A 438 10.80 5.30 -13.98
C PHE A 438 11.13 5.92 -12.62
N TRP A 439 10.82 5.17 -11.57
CA TRP A 439 11.16 5.54 -10.20
C TRP A 439 11.41 4.27 -9.39
N GLU A 440 12.36 4.33 -8.48
CA GLU A 440 12.68 3.24 -7.55
C GLU A 440 11.54 3.14 -6.52
N SER A 441 10.58 2.26 -6.81
CA SER A 441 9.41 2.01 -5.97
C SER A 441 8.94 0.57 -6.14
N CYS A 442 8.33 -0.02 -5.10
CA CYS A 442 7.65 -1.31 -5.22
C CYS A 442 6.45 -1.29 -6.18
N SER A 443 5.92 -0.10 -6.52
CA SER A 443 4.78 0.09 -7.43
C SER A 443 4.96 1.30 -8.36
N SER A 444 4.50 1.16 -9.60
CA SER A 444 4.38 2.25 -10.58
C SER A 444 2.98 2.25 -11.21
N ILE A 445 2.31 3.41 -11.22
CA ILE A 445 0.91 3.54 -11.65
C ILE A 445 0.78 4.47 -12.85
N ALA A 446 0.45 3.91 -14.01
CA ALA A 446 0.04 4.65 -15.20
C ALA A 446 -1.44 5.03 -15.10
N ARG A 447 -1.77 6.23 -15.57
CA ARG A 447 -3.14 6.77 -15.61
C ARG A 447 -3.47 7.24 -16.99
N LEU A 448 -4.36 6.53 -17.64
CA LEU A 448 -4.63 6.67 -19.05
C LEU A 448 -6.04 7.19 -19.26
N LYS A 449 -6.18 8.19 -20.14
CA LYS A 449 -7.44 8.65 -20.69
C LYS A 449 -7.45 8.23 -22.16
N LEU A 450 -8.04 7.08 -22.43
CA LEU A 450 -8.00 6.42 -23.73
C LEU A 450 -9.27 6.73 -24.52
N THR A 451 -9.17 6.80 -25.84
CA THR A 451 -10.30 6.72 -26.75
C THR A 451 -10.45 5.28 -27.23
N SER A 452 -11.45 5.01 -28.06
CA SER A 452 -11.49 3.76 -28.82
C SER A 452 -10.22 3.56 -29.64
N GLY A 453 -9.78 2.31 -29.73
CA GLY A 453 -8.60 1.93 -30.50
C GLY A 453 -7.74 0.86 -29.82
N LYS A 454 -6.59 0.59 -30.46
CA LYS A 454 -5.58 -0.36 -30.02
C LYS A 454 -4.37 0.37 -29.42
N TYR A 455 -3.89 -0.17 -28.31
CA TYR A 455 -2.76 0.34 -27.54
C TYR A 455 -1.78 -0.79 -27.22
N ILE A 456 -0.49 -0.48 -27.18
CA ILE A 456 0.55 -1.42 -26.77
C ILE A 456 1.09 -0.98 -25.42
N VAL A 457 1.02 -1.87 -24.44
CA VAL A 457 1.49 -1.66 -23.07
C VAL A 457 2.79 -2.43 -22.88
N VAL A 458 3.84 -1.73 -22.46
CA VAL A 458 5.18 -2.29 -22.25
C VAL A 458 5.62 -2.04 -20.79
N PRO A 459 5.46 -3.02 -19.88
CA PRO A 459 6.09 -2.99 -18.56
C PRO A 459 7.60 -3.22 -18.68
N CYS A 460 8.39 -2.33 -18.11
CA CYS A 460 9.84 -2.31 -18.29
C CYS A 460 10.57 -1.85 -17.02
N THR A 461 11.87 -2.10 -16.99
CA THR A 461 12.79 -1.66 -15.94
C THR A 461 13.86 -0.73 -16.51
N TYR A 462 14.28 0.25 -15.70
CA TYR A 462 15.35 1.19 -16.05
C TYR A 462 16.74 0.61 -15.81
N HIS A 463 16.86 -0.45 -15.01
CA HIS A 463 18.10 -1.19 -14.75
C HIS A 463 17.90 -2.69 -15.04
N SER A 464 19.00 -3.48 -15.09
CA SER A 464 18.94 -4.92 -15.39
C SER A 464 18.13 -5.65 -14.35
N SER A 465 17.05 -6.30 -14.78
CA SER A 465 16.11 -6.96 -13.89
C SER A 465 16.41 -8.45 -13.69
N ASP A 466 17.43 -9.01 -14.34
CA ASP A 466 17.98 -10.38 -14.17
C ASP A 466 16.95 -11.43 -13.69
N GLY A 467 15.93 -11.73 -14.49
CA GLY A 467 14.97 -12.80 -14.18
C GLY A 467 13.96 -12.48 -13.08
N ARG A 468 13.75 -11.20 -12.73
CA ARG A 468 12.82 -10.80 -11.66
C ARG A 468 11.35 -10.89 -12.07
N PRO A 469 10.48 -11.39 -11.18
CA PRO A 469 9.04 -11.41 -11.42
C PRO A 469 8.40 -10.05 -11.19
N PHE A 470 7.33 -9.80 -11.94
CA PHE A 470 6.46 -8.65 -11.78
C PHE A 470 4.99 -9.05 -11.84
N LEU A 471 4.14 -8.20 -11.28
CA LEU A 471 2.70 -8.28 -11.38
C LEU A 471 2.18 -7.00 -12.05
N MET A 472 1.42 -7.14 -13.13
CA MET A 472 0.70 -6.03 -13.73
C MET A 472 -0.80 -6.21 -13.49
N ARG A 473 -1.45 -5.17 -12.95
CA ARG A 473 -2.89 -5.09 -12.71
C ARG A 473 -3.49 -3.97 -13.55
N VAL A 474 -4.58 -4.25 -14.26
CA VAL A 474 -5.29 -3.25 -15.08
C VAL A 474 -6.69 -3.05 -14.53
N TYR A 475 -7.05 -1.80 -14.31
CA TYR A 475 -8.35 -1.38 -13.80
C TYR A 475 -9.04 -0.44 -14.79
N SER A 476 -10.34 -0.64 -14.95
CA SER A 476 -11.19 0.23 -15.77
C SER A 476 -12.62 0.22 -15.23
N CYS A 477 -13.35 1.32 -15.44
CA CYS A 477 -14.78 1.39 -15.14
C CYS A 477 -15.64 0.79 -16.26
N ARG A 478 -15.06 0.65 -17.45
CA ARG A 478 -15.71 0.11 -18.65
C ARG A 478 -14.98 -1.13 -19.14
N PRO A 479 -15.67 -2.07 -19.80
CA PRO A 479 -15.02 -3.22 -20.42
C PRO A 479 -13.89 -2.79 -21.36
N ILE A 480 -12.75 -3.45 -21.24
CA ILE A 480 -11.60 -3.35 -22.15
C ILE A 480 -11.00 -4.76 -22.28
N VAL A 481 -10.31 -5.03 -23.37
CA VAL A 481 -9.61 -6.30 -23.57
C VAL A 481 -8.12 -6.04 -23.47
N ILE A 482 -7.38 -6.90 -22.76
CA ILE A 482 -5.93 -6.88 -22.76
C ILE A 482 -5.38 -8.30 -22.80
N GLU A 483 -4.39 -8.52 -23.66
CA GLU A 483 -3.81 -9.83 -23.89
C GLU A 483 -2.28 -9.75 -24.12
N PRO A 484 -1.52 -10.78 -23.73
CA PRO A 484 -0.08 -10.82 -23.96
C PRO A 484 0.23 -11.02 -25.45
N ILE A 485 1.20 -10.26 -25.94
CA ILE A 485 1.74 -10.41 -27.28
C ILE A 485 2.84 -11.46 -27.23
N LYS A 486 2.76 -12.48 -28.08
CA LYS A 486 3.77 -13.54 -28.13
C LYS A 486 5.08 -12.99 -28.72
N ASN A 487 6.19 -13.27 -28.05
CA ASN A 487 7.50 -13.13 -28.64
C ASN A 487 7.72 -14.33 -29.58
N GLU A 488 7.72 -14.09 -30.90
CA GLU A 488 8.16 -15.07 -31.90
C GLU A 488 9.66 -15.35 -31.83
#